data_AF-A0A957X4V1-F1
#
_entry.id   AF-A0A957X4V1-F1
#
_cell.length_a   1.000
_cell.length_b   1.000
_cell.length_c   1.000
_cell.angle_alpha   90.00
_cell.angle_beta   90.00
_cell.angle_gamma   90.00
#
_symmetry.space_group_name_H-M   'P 1'
#
loop_
_entity.id
_entity.type
_entity.pdbx_description
1 polymer ?
#
loop_
_entity_poly.entity_id
_entity_poly.type
_entity_poly.pdbx_seq_one_letter_code
_entity_poly.pdbx_strand_id
1 'polypeptide(L)'
;VIAQLLVLMAALTIVASIVLGEPTMIWGHQIGLLLVAIIILSVAGSGIGVLIVGIARTPEQVQIIGPIVNMILGTLGGAFGFRLPDPLPRLSLIYWGTSAFEKLAGGENTIGLNFLVLASQGVIFFLIGAWFFRRRMKIG
;
A
#
# COMPACT_ATOMS: atom_id res chain seq x y z
N VAL A 1 -1.25 -6.66 8.08
CA VAL A 1 -0.45 -5.82 7.16
C VAL A 1 0.79 -5.27 7.85
N ILE A 2 0.70 -4.57 8.99
CA ILE A 2 1.88 -4.01 9.71
C ILE A 2 2.99 -5.06 9.94
N ALA A 3 2.66 -6.20 10.57
CA ALA A 3 3.65 -7.26 10.83
C ALA A 3 4.31 -7.77 9.54
N GLN A 4 3.52 -7.94 8.46
CA GLN A 4 4.05 -8.36 7.16
C GLN A 4 5.02 -7.33 6.58
N LEU A 5 4.69 -6.03 6.67
CA LEU A 5 5.58 -4.96 6.22
C LEU A 5 6.87 -4.92 7.05
N LEU A 6 6.78 -5.04 8.37
CA LEU A 6 7.95 -5.06 9.25
C LEU A 6 8.86 -6.26 8.94
N VAL A 7 8.28 -7.46 8.75
CA VAL A 7 9.03 -8.66 8.38
C VAL A 7 9.70 -8.48 7.01
N LEU A 8 8.97 -7.96 6.02
CA LEU A 8 9.53 -7.69 4.68
C LEU A 8 10.69 -6.69 4.75
N MET A 9 10.50 -5.59 5.48
CA MET A 9 11.53 -4.56 5.62
C MET A 9 12.77 -5.10 6.30
N ALA A 10 12.60 -5.84 7.40
CA ALA A 10 13.71 -6.50 8.09
C ALA A 10 14.43 -7.50 7.18
N ALA A 11 13.69 -8.33 6.44
CA ALA A 11 14.25 -9.30 5.51
C ALA A 11 15.08 -8.61 4.41
N LEU A 12 14.57 -7.54 3.81
CA LEU A 12 15.28 -6.79 2.77
C LEU A 12 16.50 -6.04 3.33
N THR A 13 16.43 -5.50 4.54
CA THR A 13 17.57 -4.90 5.25
C THR A 13 18.66 -5.93 5.53
N ILE A 14 18.30 -7.14 5.96
CA ILE A 14 19.23 -8.24 6.19
C ILE A 14 19.91 -8.65 4.87
N VAL A 15 19.12 -8.87 3.81
CA VAL A 15 19.67 -9.22 2.49
C VAL A 15 20.63 -8.15 2.00
N ALA A 16 20.25 -6.87 2.07
CA ALA A 16 21.10 -5.76 1.67
C ALA A 16 22.41 -5.71 2.50
N SER A 17 22.33 -5.92 3.81
CA SER A 17 23.51 -5.92 4.68
C SER A 17 24.46 -7.08 4.37
N ILE A 18 23.93 -8.26 4.03
CA ILE A 18 24.75 -9.41 3.61
C ILE A 18 25.44 -9.11 2.26
N VAL A 19 24.69 -8.56 1.30
CA VAL A 19 25.21 -8.26 -0.05
C VAL A 19 26.28 -7.16 -0.02
N LEU A 20 26.10 -6.14 0.83
CA LEU A 20 27.04 -5.02 0.95
C LEU A 20 28.22 -5.31 1.90
N GLY A 21 28.12 -6.38 2.71
CA GLY A 21 29.17 -6.77 3.66
C GLY A 21 29.25 -5.91 4.92
N GLU A 22 28.30 -4.99 5.11
CA GLU A 22 28.19 -4.11 6.28
C GLU A 22 26.73 -3.94 6.73
N PRO A 23 26.46 -3.70 8.03
CA PRO A 23 25.11 -3.40 8.50
C PRO A 23 24.58 -2.11 7.85
N THR A 24 23.58 -2.24 6.97
CA THR A 24 23.01 -1.11 6.23
C THR A 24 21.52 -0.93 6.49
N MET A 25 21.10 0.30 6.81
CA MET A 25 19.70 0.66 6.96
C MET A 25 19.17 1.31 5.67
N ILE A 26 18.61 0.49 4.78
CA ILE A 26 18.17 0.91 3.44
C ILE A 26 16.89 1.75 3.40
N TRP A 27 16.15 1.85 4.51
CA TRP A 27 14.86 2.53 4.57
C TRP A 27 14.94 3.96 5.10
N GLY A 28 16.15 4.44 5.39
CA GLY A 28 16.42 5.74 6.00
C GLY A 28 16.50 5.70 7.52
N HIS A 29 17.03 6.78 8.10
CA HIS A 29 17.29 6.90 9.54
C HIS A 29 16.14 7.53 10.33
N GLN A 30 15.09 8.00 9.64
CA GLN A 30 13.95 8.69 10.25
C GLN A 30 12.88 7.70 10.69
N ILE A 31 13.22 6.92 11.72
CA ILE A 31 12.40 5.80 12.20
C ILE A 31 10.96 6.23 12.56
N GLY A 32 10.79 7.43 13.12
CA GLY A 32 9.46 7.97 13.43
C GLY A 32 8.57 8.09 12.20
N LEU A 33 9.08 8.68 11.11
CA LEU A 33 8.32 8.81 9.85
C LEU A 33 8.11 7.46 9.16
N LEU A 34 9.08 6.55 9.28
CA LEU A 34 8.97 5.19 8.77
C LEU A 34 7.80 4.43 9.42
N LEU A 35 7.67 4.52 10.75
CA LEU A 35 6.56 3.90 11.48
C LEU A 35 5.21 4.50 11.08
N VAL A 36 5.13 5.82 10.91
CA VAL A 36 3.93 6.49 10.41
C VAL A 36 3.59 6.03 9.00
N ALA A 37 4.58 5.90 8.11
CA ALA A 37 4.38 5.38 6.75
C ALA A 37 3.78 3.97 6.78
N ILE A 38 4.32 3.07 7.62
CA ILE A 38 3.83 1.69 7.77
C ILE A 38 2.38 1.66 8.27
N ILE A 39 2.02 2.51 9.22
CA ILE A 39 0.65 2.61 9.75
C ILE A 39 -0.30 3.08 8.64
N ILE A 40 0.03 4.18 7.96
CA ILE A 40 -0.81 4.75 6.89
C ILE A 40 -0.99 3.75 5.75
N LEU A 41 0.09 3.10 5.31
CA LEU A 41 0.04 2.05 4.29
C LEU A 41 -0.80 0.85 4.72
N SER A 42 -0.71 0.47 5.99
CA SER A 42 -1.51 -0.63 6.52
C SER A 42 -2.99 -0.30 6.53
N VAL A 43 -3.37 0.92 6.92
CA VAL A 43 -4.74 1.41 6.85
C VAL A 43 -5.21 1.46 5.39
N ALA A 44 -4.39 1.99 4.48
CA ALA A 44 -4.73 2.07 3.06
C ALA A 44 -4.93 0.70 2.42
N GLY A 45 -4.02 -0.25 2.67
CA GLY A 45 -4.12 -1.63 2.20
C GLY A 45 -5.33 -2.36 2.76
N SER A 46 -5.65 -2.16 4.05
CA SER A 46 -6.88 -2.68 4.66
C SER A 46 -8.15 -2.09 4.02
N GLY A 47 -8.14 -0.82 3.63
CA GLY A 47 -9.26 -0.19 2.94
C GLY A 47 -9.63 -0.88 1.62
N ILE A 48 -8.64 -1.32 0.84
CA ILE A 48 -8.87 -2.11 -0.38
C ILE A 48 -9.46 -3.48 -0.03
N GLY A 49 -8.97 -4.13 1.02
CA GLY A 49 -9.52 -5.40 1.47
C GLY A 49 -11.01 -5.29 1.80
N VAL A 50 -11.39 -4.22 2.50
CA VAL A 50 -12.81 -3.90 2.80
C VAL A 50 -13.60 -3.61 1.53
N LEU A 51 -13.02 -2.89 0.56
CA LEU A 51 -13.65 -2.66 -0.74
C LEU A 51 -13.93 -3.96 -1.49
N ILE A 52 -12.93 -4.83 -1.60
CA ILE A 52 -13.05 -6.13 -2.30
C ILE A 52 -14.13 -6.98 -1.63
N VAL A 53 -14.10 -7.10 -0.30
CA VAL A 53 -15.12 -7.87 0.45
C VAL A 53 -16.51 -7.24 0.31
N GLY A 54 -16.60 -5.91 0.32
CA GLY A 54 -17.86 -5.20 0.09
C GLY A 54 -18.46 -5.47 -1.30
N ILE A 55 -17.60 -5.60 -2.33
CA ILE A 55 -18.02 -5.85 -3.72
C ILE A 55 -18.16 -7.34 -4.05
N ALA A 56 -17.50 -8.25 -3.35
CA ALA A 56 -17.57 -9.69 -3.63
C ALA A 56 -18.72 -10.35 -2.86
N ARG A 57 -19.71 -10.91 -3.55
CA ARG A 57 -20.90 -11.54 -2.94
C ARG A 57 -20.60 -12.88 -2.27
N THR A 58 -19.50 -13.53 -2.66
CA THR A 58 -19.08 -14.83 -2.12
C THR A 58 -17.57 -14.87 -1.88
N PRO A 59 -17.08 -15.79 -1.04
CA PRO A 59 -15.63 -15.99 -0.83
C PRO A 59 -14.88 -16.29 -2.13
N GLU A 60 -15.48 -17.03 -3.05
CA GLU A 60 -14.90 -17.36 -4.36
C GLU A 60 -14.72 -16.09 -5.21
N GLN A 61 -15.67 -15.16 -5.13
CA GLN A 61 -15.54 -13.87 -5.80
C GLN A 61 -14.40 -13.03 -5.22
N VAL A 62 -14.12 -13.10 -3.91
CA VAL A 62 -12.97 -12.42 -3.30
C VAL A 62 -11.66 -12.97 -3.88
N GLN A 63 -11.58 -14.30 -4.05
CA GLN A 63 -10.39 -14.97 -4.60
C GLN A 63 -10.12 -14.62 -6.07
N ILE A 64 -11.16 -14.26 -6.84
CA ILE A 64 -11.03 -13.83 -8.23
C ILE A 64 -10.78 -12.32 -8.33
N ILE A 65 -11.59 -11.52 -7.64
CA ILE A 65 -11.56 -10.04 -7.73
C ILE A 65 -10.29 -9.48 -7.09
N GLY A 66 -9.86 -10.03 -5.95
CA GLY A 66 -8.71 -9.51 -5.21
C GLY A 66 -7.41 -9.46 -6.04
N PRO A 67 -6.99 -10.56 -6.67
CA PRO A 67 -5.83 -10.57 -7.55
C PRO A 67 -5.95 -9.61 -8.74
N ILE A 68 -7.14 -9.49 -9.35
CA ILE A 68 -7.37 -8.56 -10.47
C ILE A 68 -7.17 -7.10 -10.01
N VAL A 69 -7.77 -6.73 -8.88
CA VAL A 69 -7.62 -5.38 -8.31
C VAL A 69 -6.16 -5.09 -7.97
N ASN A 70 -5.47 -6.04 -7.33
CA ASN A 70 -4.04 -5.90 -7.00
C ASN A 70 -3.17 -5.77 -8.26
N MET A 71 -3.48 -6.51 -9.32
CA MET A 71 -2.76 -6.43 -10.59
C MET A 71 -2.96 -5.07 -11.27
N ILE A 72 -4.19 -4.56 -11.31
CA ILE A 72 -4.48 -3.21 -11.84
C ILE A 72 -3.72 -2.15 -11.05
N LEU A 73 -3.77 -2.20 -9.72
CA LEU A 73 -3.06 -1.26 -8.86
C LEU A 73 -1.54 -1.40 -9.01
N GLY A 74 -1.02 -2.62 -9.16
CA GLY A 74 0.40 -2.88 -9.38
C GLY A 74 0.89 -2.30 -10.70
N THR A 75 0.12 -2.51 -11.78
CA THR A 75 0.37 -1.95 -13.11
C THR A 75 0.36 -0.43 -13.08
N LEU A 76 -0.68 0.17 -12.49
CA LEU A 76 -0.75 1.63 -12.33
C LEU A 76 0.40 2.15 -11.47
N GLY A 77 0.71 1.46 -10.37
CA GLY A 77 1.74 1.86 -9.40
C GLY A 77 3.18 1.66 -9.86
N GLY A 78 3.41 1.01 -11.01
CA GLY A 78 4.73 0.72 -11.54
C GLY A 78 5.45 -0.47 -10.87
N ALA A 79 4.71 -1.34 -10.17
CA ALA A 79 5.28 -2.49 -9.46
C ALA A 79 5.99 -3.51 -10.38
N PHE A 80 5.66 -3.51 -11.67
CA PHE A 80 6.22 -4.42 -12.68
C PHE A 80 7.46 -3.86 -13.40
N GLY A 81 8.02 -2.74 -12.94
CA GLY A 81 9.26 -2.17 -13.50
C GLY A 81 9.06 -1.28 -14.74
N PHE A 82 7.82 -1.05 -15.18
CA PHE A 82 7.49 -0.04 -16.18
C PHE A 82 6.65 1.07 -15.56
N ARG A 83 6.70 2.28 -16.14
CA ARG A 83 5.96 3.45 -15.66
C ARG A 83 4.99 3.94 -16.71
N LEU A 84 3.72 4.04 -16.34
CA LEU A 84 2.69 4.62 -17.19
C LEU A 84 2.84 6.16 -17.25
N PRO A 85 2.39 6.81 -18.34
CA PRO A 85 2.42 8.26 -18.44
C PRO A 85 1.52 8.91 -17.37
N ASP A 86 1.96 10.06 -16.86
CA ASP A 86 1.13 10.88 -15.96
C ASP A 86 -0.20 11.24 -16.64
N PRO A 87 -1.32 11.31 -15.89
CA PRO A 87 -1.43 11.22 -14.43
C PRO A 87 -1.74 9.81 -13.89
N LEU A 88 -1.69 8.77 -14.73
CA LEU A 88 -2.21 7.43 -14.40
C LEU A 88 -1.58 6.79 -13.15
N PRO A 89 -0.26 6.88 -12.91
CA PRO A 89 0.34 6.24 -11.74
C PRO A 89 -0.20 6.75 -10.41
N ARG A 90 -0.60 8.03 -10.37
CA ARG A 90 -1.09 8.71 -9.16
C ARG A 90 -2.44 8.19 -8.68
N LEU A 91 -3.13 7.39 -9.50
CA LEU A 91 -4.37 6.71 -9.09
C LEU A 91 -4.10 5.49 -8.21
N SER A 92 -2.89 4.93 -8.26
CA SER A 92 -2.54 3.77 -7.45
C SER A 92 -1.97 4.17 -6.10
N LEU A 93 -2.48 3.56 -5.03
CA LEU A 93 -1.86 3.63 -3.71
C LEU A 93 -0.45 3.03 -3.70
N ILE A 94 -0.13 2.12 -4.62
CA ILE A 94 1.21 1.52 -4.70
C ILE A 94 2.22 2.61 -5.08
N TYR A 95 1.89 3.47 -6.05
CA TYR A 95 2.75 4.60 -6.43
C TYR A 95 3.06 5.52 -5.24
N TRP A 96 2.04 5.90 -4.47
CA TRP A 96 2.24 6.81 -3.33
C TRP A 96 3.02 6.14 -2.20
N GLY A 97 2.81 4.83 -2.01
CA GLY A 97 3.54 4.01 -1.04
C GLY A 97 5.01 3.85 -1.37
N THR A 98 5.32 3.44 -2.61
CA THR A 98 6.71 3.30 -3.07
C THR A 98 7.42 4.64 -3.06
N SER A 99 6.78 5.70 -3.57
CA SER A 99 7.34 7.05 -3.53
C SER A 99 7.62 7.54 -2.10
N ALA A 100 6.80 7.16 -1.10
CA ALA A 100 7.05 7.54 0.28
C ALA A 100 8.29 6.84 0.84
N PHE A 101 8.45 5.54 0.57
CA PHE A 101 9.62 4.78 1.00
C PHE A 101 10.90 5.21 0.26
N GLU A 102 10.83 5.50 -1.04
CA GLU A 102 11.97 6.01 -1.82
C GLU A 102 12.49 7.33 -1.25
N LYS A 103 11.58 8.27 -0.93
CA LYS A 103 11.93 9.54 -0.28
C LYS A 103 12.56 9.33 1.09
N LEU A 104 11.96 8.48 1.92
CA LEU A 104 12.48 8.17 3.26
C LEU A 104 13.87 7.52 3.20
N ALA A 105 14.07 6.58 2.27
CA ALA A 105 15.36 5.95 2.01
C ALA A 105 16.41 6.97 1.54
N GLY A 106 16.00 7.94 0.72
CA GLY A 106 16.84 9.07 0.31
C GLY A 106 17.10 10.13 1.38
N GLY A 107 16.49 9.99 2.57
CA GLY A 107 16.63 10.95 3.68
C GLY A 107 15.75 12.20 3.56
N GLU A 108 14.79 12.21 2.64
CA GLU A 108 13.83 13.31 2.48
C GLU A 108 12.67 13.23 3.49
N ASN A 109 12.21 14.40 3.94
CA ASN A 109 11.10 14.52 4.92
C ASN A 109 9.81 15.02 4.25
N THR A 110 9.88 15.36 2.95
CA THR A 110 8.79 15.92 2.13
C THR A 110 7.83 14.84 1.63
N ILE A 111 7.24 14.12 2.59
CA ILE A 111 6.33 12.98 2.39
C ILE A 111 4.89 13.26 2.81
N GLY A 112 4.60 14.47 3.31
CA GLY A 112 3.27 14.85 3.77
C GLY A 112 2.18 14.66 2.72
N LEU A 113 2.46 14.99 1.45
CA LEU A 113 1.52 14.76 0.35
C LEU A 113 1.26 13.27 0.12
N ASN A 114 2.30 12.44 0.15
CA ASN A 114 2.16 10.99 0.00
C ASN A 114 1.26 10.42 1.10
N PHE A 115 1.49 10.83 2.34
CA PHE A 115 0.68 10.41 3.49
C PHE A 115 -0.77 10.86 3.38
N LEU A 116 -1.00 12.11 3.00
CA LEU A 116 -2.34 12.66 2.82
C LEU A 116 -3.11 11.87 1.74
N VAL A 117 -2.50 11.63 0.58
CA VAL A 117 -3.17 10.92 -0.52
C VAL A 117 -3.42 9.46 -0.17
N LEU A 118 -2.44 8.76 0.41
CA LEU A 118 -2.61 7.37 0.86
C LEU A 118 -3.73 7.23 1.90
N ALA A 119 -3.72 8.09 2.92
CA ALA A 119 -4.76 8.08 3.95
C ALA A 119 -6.14 8.36 3.34
N SER A 120 -6.22 9.35 2.43
CA SER A 120 -7.46 9.69 1.73
C SER A 120 -7.99 8.54 0.89
N GLN A 121 -7.13 7.90 0.09
CA GLN A 121 -7.49 6.73 -0.71
C GLN A 121 -7.94 5.56 0.17
N GLY A 122 -7.22 5.28 1.26
CA GLY A 122 -7.58 4.25 2.22
C GLY A 122 -8.97 4.46 2.83
N VAL A 123 -9.25 5.69 3.28
CA VAL A 123 -10.56 6.08 3.81
C VAL A 123 -11.64 5.94 2.75
N ILE A 124 -11.40 6.40 1.52
CA ILE A 124 -12.35 6.28 0.41
C ILE A 124 -12.69 4.82 0.13
N PHE A 125 -11.69 3.95 -0.01
CA PHE A 125 -11.91 2.52 -0.26
C PHE A 125 -12.64 1.85 0.89
N PHE A 126 -12.28 2.18 2.13
CA PHE A 126 -12.98 1.67 3.30
C PHE A 126 -14.45 2.09 3.31
N LEU A 127 -14.75 3.38 3.10
CA LEU A 127 -16.11 3.90 3.14
C LEU A 127 -16.98 3.31 2.02
N ILE A 128 -16.44 3.21 0.80
CA ILE A 128 -17.14 2.59 -0.33
C ILE A 128 -17.40 1.12 -0.05
N GLY A 129 -16.38 0.38 0.41
CA GLY A 129 -16.52 -1.04 0.77
C GLY A 129 -17.55 -1.28 1.87
N ALA A 130 -17.48 -0.50 2.95
CA ALA A 130 -18.42 -0.55 4.07
C ALA A 130 -19.86 -0.24 3.63
N TRP A 131 -20.03 0.71 2.70
CA TRP A 131 -21.35 1.03 2.14
C TRP A 131 -21.94 -0.12 1.34
N PHE A 132 -21.15 -0.76 0.47
CA PHE A 132 -21.61 -1.94 -0.28
C PHE A 132 -21.93 -3.11 0.66
N PHE A 133 -21.09 -3.34 1.66
CA PHE A 133 -21.30 -4.36 2.68
C PHE A 133 -22.61 -4.12 3.45
N ARG A 134 -22.84 -2.89 3.93
CA ARG A 134 -24.07 -2.49 4.63
C ARG A 134 -25.32 -2.66 3.77
N ARG A 135 -25.26 -2.33 2.48
CA ARG A 135 -26.41 -2.51 1.58
C ARG A 135 -26.80 -3.97 1.43
N ARG A 136 -25.85 -4.90 1.43
CA ARG A 136 -26.14 -6.33 1.34
C ARG A 136 -26.81 -6.88 2.58
N MET A 137 -26.32 -6.51 3.76
CA MET A 137 -26.92 -6.93 5.02
C MET A 137 -28.35 -6.43 5.23
N LYS A 138 -28.81 -5.44 4.45
CA LYS A 138 -30.20 -4.97 4.48
C LYS A 138 -31.12 -5.71 3.50
N ILE A 139 -30.57 -6.45 2.54
CA ILE A 139 -31.31 -7.10 1.46
C ILE A 139 -31.37 -8.63 1.68
N GLY A 140 -30.45 -9.20 2.46
CA GLY A 140 -30.53 -10.58 2.96
C GLY A 140 -31.10 -10.62 4.37
#